data_AF-A0A820DLW3-F1
#
_entry.id   AF-A0A820DLW3-F1
#
_cell.length_a   1.000
_cell.length_b   1.000
_cell.length_c   1.000
_cell.angle_alpha   90.00
_cell.angle_beta   90.00
_cell.angle_gamma   90.00
#
_symmetry.space_group_name_H-M   'P 1'
#
loop_
_entity.id
_entity.type
_entity.pdbx_description
1 polymer ?
#
loop_
_entity_poly.entity_id
_entity_poly.type
_entity_poly.pdbx_seq_one_letter_code
_entity_poly.pdbx_strand_id
1 'polypeptide(L)'
;DSIPRLDNIRSGTLSTIIDTPYETIEQHTKHVNIEDLTHQVLDNRNSTIGSDQESLEKIGRWGEQWVNEYLHAKYQDKIQLNEIEIIWLNEKFEQGKPYDFIIKYLKTKIITYIEVKSTLSNNRQLIPITYNELQYCCSLSDINQHFQIYRVYNTGQVKKVKLRIVENLEEKLRKHDLELFLLI
;
A
#
# COMPACT_ATOMS: atom_id res chain seq x y z
N ASP A 1 9.72 -54.51 13.11
CA ASP A 1 11.14 -54.52 12.68
C ASP A 1 11.15 -54.61 11.16
N SER A 2 11.63 -53.66 10.35
CA SER A 2 12.72 -52.70 10.54
C SER A 2 12.58 -51.55 9.55
N ILE A 3 13.02 -50.37 9.98
CA ILE A 3 13.15 -49.11 9.22
C ILE A 3 14.31 -49.22 8.20
N PRO A 4 14.22 -48.60 7.01
CA PRO A 4 15.38 -48.07 6.30
C PRO A 4 15.45 -46.55 6.40
N ARG A 5 16.62 -46.06 6.80
CA ARG A 5 16.98 -44.64 6.89
C ARG A 5 17.36 -44.07 5.51
N LEU A 6 17.00 -42.80 5.35
CA LEU A 6 17.59 -41.69 4.59
C LEU A 6 18.82 -41.99 3.71
N ASP A 7 18.75 -41.54 2.45
CA ASP A 7 19.73 -40.57 1.93
C ASP A 7 19.19 -39.74 0.74
N ASN A 8 19.28 -38.42 0.92
CA ASN A 8 19.55 -37.36 -0.05
C ASN A 8 18.96 -37.43 -1.48
N ILE A 9 17.88 -36.66 -1.73
CA ILE A 9 17.75 -35.87 -2.97
C ILE A 9 17.17 -34.47 -2.66
N ARG A 10 18.10 -33.51 -2.65
CA ARG A 10 17.99 -32.09 -3.03
C ARG A 10 16.73 -31.32 -2.61
N SER A 11 16.96 -30.49 -1.58
CA SER A 11 16.34 -29.18 -1.38
C SER A 11 16.16 -28.43 -2.71
N GLY A 12 14.90 -28.33 -3.15
CA GLY A 12 14.44 -27.44 -4.19
C GLY A 12 13.56 -26.37 -3.57
N THR A 13 14.18 -25.43 -2.84
CA THR A 13 13.51 -24.21 -2.42
C THR A 13 13.24 -23.36 -3.66
N LEU A 14 12.06 -23.50 -4.24
CA LEU A 14 11.48 -22.49 -5.11
C LEU A 14 11.02 -21.32 -4.22
N SER A 15 11.96 -20.47 -3.81
CA SER A 15 11.66 -19.14 -3.30
C SER A 15 11.20 -18.29 -4.48
N THR A 16 9.94 -18.47 -4.87
CA THR A 16 9.31 -17.58 -5.83
C THR A 16 9.12 -16.26 -5.13
N ILE A 17 9.95 -15.27 -5.48
CA ILE A 17 9.73 -13.87 -5.15
C ILE A 17 8.37 -13.52 -5.75
N ILE A 18 7.32 -13.52 -4.94
CA ILE A 18 6.04 -12.92 -5.32
C ILE A 18 6.20 -11.43 -5.01
N ASP A 19 7.00 -10.75 -5.83
CA ASP A 19 6.72 -9.35 -6.12
C ASP A 19 5.37 -9.38 -6.84
N THR A 20 4.33 -8.88 -6.17
CA THR A 20 3.06 -8.63 -6.84
C THR A 20 3.39 -7.77 -8.08
N PRO A 21 3.04 -8.22 -9.30
CA PRO A 21 3.32 -7.44 -10.49
C PRO A 21 2.67 -6.07 -10.33
N TYR A 22 3.39 -5.01 -10.71
CA TYR A 22 2.82 -3.67 -10.72
C TYR A 22 1.47 -3.70 -11.45
N GLU A 23 0.37 -3.48 -10.74
CA GLU A 23 -0.93 -3.35 -11.38
C GLU A 23 -0.87 -2.08 -12.24
N THR A 24 -0.92 -2.24 -13.56
CA THR A 24 -0.95 -1.12 -14.52
C THR A 24 -2.41 -0.79 -14.78
N ILE A 25 -2.87 0.34 -14.24
CA ILE A 25 -4.30 0.64 -14.05
C ILE A 25 -4.83 1.59 -15.12
N GLU A 26 -4.47 1.36 -16.39
CA GLU A 26 -5.08 2.11 -17.50
C GLU A 26 -6.59 1.80 -17.64
N GLN A 27 -7.05 0.66 -17.10
CA GLN A 27 -8.45 0.22 -17.26
C GLN A 27 -9.43 0.77 -16.21
N HIS A 28 -8.98 1.15 -15.01
CA HIS A 28 -9.89 1.57 -13.92
C HIS A 28 -9.99 3.10 -13.74
N THR A 29 -9.25 3.89 -14.53
CA THR A 29 -9.05 5.33 -14.31
C THR A 29 -9.87 6.25 -15.22
N LYS A 30 -10.83 5.73 -15.99
CA LYS A 30 -11.60 6.52 -16.98
C LYS A 30 -12.42 7.69 -16.41
N HIS A 31 -12.59 7.78 -15.09
CA HIS A 31 -13.42 8.79 -14.42
C HIS A 31 -12.66 9.66 -13.41
N VAL A 32 -11.32 9.61 -13.42
CA VAL A 32 -10.50 10.24 -12.39
C VAL A 32 -10.37 11.75 -12.64
N ASN A 33 -11.14 12.56 -11.91
CA ASN A 33 -10.95 14.02 -11.86
C ASN A 33 -9.83 14.39 -10.86
N ILE A 34 -8.59 13.98 -11.16
CA ILE A 34 -7.37 14.29 -10.38
C ILE A 34 -6.50 15.36 -11.10
N GLU A 35 -6.99 15.95 -12.19
CA GLU A 35 -6.23 16.89 -13.01
C GLU A 35 -5.81 18.14 -12.20
N ASP A 36 -6.71 18.71 -11.40
CA ASP A 36 -6.43 19.90 -10.59
C ASP A 36 -5.33 19.69 -9.54
N LEU A 37 -5.28 18.50 -8.93
CA LEU A 37 -4.24 18.13 -7.95
C LEU A 37 -2.94 17.68 -8.63
N THR A 38 -3.05 17.13 -9.84
CA THR A 38 -1.89 16.79 -10.67
C THR A 38 -1.10 18.03 -11.04
N HIS A 39 -1.78 19.11 -11.45
CA HIS A 39 -1.14 20.39 -11.71
C HIS A 39 -0.44 20.94 -10.46
N GLN A 40 -1.10 20.90 -9.29
CA GLN A 40 -0.48 21.34 -8.03
C GLN A 40 0.74 20.51 -7.61
N VAL A 41 0.72 19.18 -7.80
CA VAL A 41 1.85 18.29 -7.48
C VAL A 41 3.01 18.48 -8.47
N LEU A 42 2.74 18.80 -9.74
CA LEU A 42 3.75 19.04 -10.76
C LEU A 42 4.35 20.45 -10.69
N ASP A 43 3.55 21.48 -10.40
CA ASP A 43 4.02 22.86 -10.23
C ASP A 43 4.97 22.99 -9.03
N ASN A 44 4.71 22.25 -7.95
CA ASN A 44 5.61 22.15 -6.80
C ASN A 44 6.94 21.44 -7.09
N ARG A 45 7.09 20.70 -8.20
CA ARG A 45 8.39 20.14 -8.61
C ARG A 45 9.35 21.23 -9.11
N ASN A 46 8.82 22.36 -9.59
CA ASN A 46 9.60 23.43 -10.22
C ASN A 46 9.72 24.67 -9.33
N SER A 47 8.93 24.80 -8.27
CA SER A 47 9.01 25.92 -7.33
C SER A 47 10.01 25.60 -6.21
N THR A 48 11.17 26.26 -6.22
CA THR A 48 12.23 26.13 -5.21
C THR A 48 11.84 26.76 -3.85
N ILE A 49 10.59 27.20 -3.67
CA ILE A 49 10.18 28.07 -2.56
C ILE A 49 8.76 27.71 -2.11
N GLY A 50 8.61 26.54 -1.52
CA GLY A 50 7.42 26.11 -0.78
C GLY A 50 7.88 24.96 0.09
N SER A 51 7.86 25.14 1.41
CA SER A 51 8.52 24.25 2.38
C SER A 51 8.34 22.78 2.02
N ASP A 52 9.43 22.00 2.03
CA ASP A 52 9.43 20.58 1.61
C ASP A 52 8.25 19.80 2.20
N GLN A 53 7.81 20.19 3.40
CA GLN A 53 6.64 19.67 4.10
C GLN A 53 5.30 19.86 3.37
N GLU A 54 4.95 21.07 2.90
CA GLU A 54 3.67 21.33 2.19
C GLU A 54 3.62 20.54 0.88
N SER A 55 4.77 20.41 0.21
CA SER A 55 4.90 19.61 -1.00
C SER A 55 4.74 18.11 -0.73
N LEU A 56 5.32 17.60 0.38
CA LEU A 56 5.16 16.21 0.80
C LEU A 56 3.71 15.88 1.20
N GLU A 57 3.02 16.79 1.88
CA GLU A 57 1.61 16.64 2.24
C GLU A 57 0.71 16.54 1.00
N LYS A 58 0.91 17.41 0.00
CA LYS A 58 0.19 17.34 -1.28
C LYS A 58 0.45 16.02 -2.02
N ILE A 59 1.68 15.52 -1.98
CA ILE A 59 2.06 14.23 -2.58
C ILE A 59 1.37 13.06 -1.87
N GLY A 60 1.38 13.06 -0.53
CA GLY A 60 0.69 12.07 0.30
C GLY A 60 -0.80 12.02 -0.04
N ARG A 61 -1.44 13.19 0.08
CA ARG A 61 -2.86 13.39 -0.19
C ARG A 61 -3.30 12.92 -1.57
N TRP A 62 -2.53 13.29 -2.60
CA TRP A 62 -2.79 12.86 -3.97
C TRP A 62 -2.81 11.33 -4.09
N GLY A 63 -1.86 10.65 -3.42
CA GLY A 63 -1.79 9.19 -3.48
C GLY A 63 -2.90 8.50 -2.69
N GLU A 64 -3.30 9.02 -1.54
CA GLU A 64 -4.48 8.52 -0.82
C GLU A 64 -5.75 8.64 -1.67
N GLN A 65 -5.98 9.79 -2.30
CA GLN A 65 -7.11 9.99 -3.21
C GLN A 65 -7.09 9.00 -4.36
N TRP A 66 -5.92 8.81 -4.97
CA TRP A 66 -5.77 7.83 -6.04
C TRP A 66 -6.03 6.40 -5.56
N VAL A 67 -5.58 6.03 -4.35
CA VAL A 67 -5.86 4.73 -3.74
C VAL A 67 -7.35 4.56 -3.45
N ASN A 68 -8.04 5.60 -2.97
CA ASN A 68 -9.48 5.55 -2.74
C ASN A 68 -10.25 5.20 -4.02
N GLU A 69 -9.94 5.88 -5.12
CA GLU A 69 -10.55 5.61 -6.43
C GLU A 69 -10.21 4.19 -6.92
N TYR A 70 -8.95 3.80 -6.80
CA TYR A 70 -8.50 2.45 -7.15
C TYR A 70 -9.27 1.37 -6.38
N LEU A 71 -9.42 1.53 -5.07
CA LEU A 71 -10.13 0.59 -4.20
C LEU A 71 -11.61 0.46 -4.59
N HIS A 72 -12.29 1.59 -4.83
CA HIS A 72 -13.69 1.59 -5.25
C HIS A 72 -13.88 0.94 -6.62
N ALA A 73 -12.96 1.16 -7.57
CA ALA A 73 -13.01 0.53 -8.87
C ALA A 73 -12.69 -0.98 -8.79
N LYS A 74 -11.65 -1.37 -8.05
CA LYS A 74 -11.23 -2.78 -7.89
C LYS A 74 -12.30 -3.62 -7.21
N TYR A 75 -13.02 -3.05 -6.26
CA TYR A 75 -14.02 -3.77 -5.47
C TYR A 75 -15.46 -3.34 -5.77
N GLN A 76 -15.71 -2.72 -6.92
CA GLN A 76 -17.02 -2.17 -7.29
C GLN A 76 -18.16 -3.17 -7.08
N ASP A 77 -18.03 -4.39 -7.62
CA ASP A 77 -19.05 -5.43 -7.50
C ASP A 77 -19.28 -5.85 -6.04
N LYS A 78 -18.22 -5.93 -5.24
CA LYS A 78 -18.30 -6.32 -3.83
C LYS A 78 -18.97 -5.25 -2.97
N ILE A 79 -18.73 -3.98 -3.28
CA ILE A 79 -19.39 -2.84 -2.65
C ILE A 79 -20.88 -2.86 -3.01
N GLN A 80 -21.24 -3.05 -4.29
CA GLN A 80 -22.64 -3.13 -4.74
C GLN A 80 -23.40 -4.29 -4.08
N LEU A 81 -22.74 -5.42 -3.86
CA LEU A 81 -23.30 -6.57 -3.17
C LEU A 81 -23.26 -6.45 -1.63
N ASN A 82 -22.78 -5.33 -1.09
CA ASN A 82 -22.60 -5.10 0.35
C ASN A 82 -21.79 -6.23 1.02
N GLU A 83 -20.75 -6.73 0.33
CA GLU A 83 -19.83 -7.74 0.86
C GLU A 83 -18.66 -7.12 1.60
N ILE A 84 -18.30 -5.89 1.24
CA ILE A 84 -17.21 -5.15 1.85
C ILE A 84 -17.63 -3.71 2.18
N GLU A 85 -16.95 -3.14 3.17
CA GLU A 85 -16.99 -1.71 3.50
C GLU A 85 -15.57 -1.14 3.36
N ILE A 86 -15.41 -0.02 2.66
CA ILE A 86 -14.13 0.70 2.54
C ILE A 86 -14.26 2.03 3.26
N ILE A 87 -13.31 2.33 4.15
CA ILE A 87 -13.32 3.52 5.00
C ILE A 87 -11.98 4.23 4.81
N TRP A 88 -12.01 5.48 4.34
CA TRP A 88 -10.85 6.37 4.31
C TRP A 88 -10.89 7.28 5.54
N LEU A 89 -9.98 7.07 6.49
CA LEU A 89 -9.98 7.79 7.77
C LEU A 89 -9.54 9.24 7.61
N ASN A 90 -8.59 9.47 6.69
CA ASN A 90 -7.97 10.76 6.47
C ASN A 90 -8.69 11.59 5.39
N GLU A 91 -9.91 11.21 4.97
CA GLU A 91 -10.67 11.90 3.90
C GLU A 91 -10.80 13.41 4.14
N LYS A 92 -10.96 13.87 5.39
CA LYS A 92 -11.08 15.31 5.69
C LYS A 92 -9.80 15.93 6.24
N PHE A 93 -9.14 15.23 7.16
CA PHE A 93 -7.89 15.64 7.81
C PHE A 93 -7.21 14.41 8.40
N GLU A 94 -5.89 14.52 8.63
CA GLU A 94 -5.07 13.48 9.25
C GLU A 94 -5.54 13.17 10.68
N GLN A 95 -5.87 11.90 10.94
CA GLN A 95 -6.37 11.45 12.25
C GLN A 95 -5.24 10.93 13.17
N GLY A 96 -4.00 10.86 12.69
CA GLY A 96 -2.87 10.34 13.44
C GLY A 96 -2.94 8.83 13.65
N LYS A 97 -3.68 8.13 12.79
CA LYS A 97 -3.77 6.67 12.81
C LYS A 97 -2.57 6.08 12.05
N PRO A 98 -2.11 4.88 12.41
CA PRO A 98 -0.98 4.23 11.74
C PRO A 98 -1.37 3.60 10.37
N TYR A 99 -2.47 4.06 9.77
CA TYR A 99 -3.04 3.60 8.51
C TYR A 99 -4.08 4.61 8.02
N ASP A 100 -4.24 4.71 6.70
CA ASP A 100 -5.16 5.63 6.04
C ASP A 100 -6.54 5.00 5.76
N PHE A 101 -6.58 3.70 5.44
CA PHE A 101 -7.81 3.00 5.07
C PHE A 101 -8.07 1.74 5.89
N ILE A 102 -9.35 1.38 5.97
CA ILE A 102 -9.84 0.09 6.46
C ILE A 102 -10.73 -0.52 5.38
N ILE A 103 -10.46 -1.77 5.01
CA ILE A 103 -11.39 -2.63 4.27
C ILE A 103 -11.95 -3.67 5.23
N LYS A 104 -13.26 -3.72 5.40
CA LYS A 104 -13.93 -4.77 6.18
C LYS A 104 -14.66 -5.73 5.25
N TYR A 105 -14.27 -7.00 5.27
CA TYR A 105 -14.97 -8.07 4.56
C TYR A 105 -16.09 -8.61 5.46
N LEU A 106 -17.34 -8.22 5.17
CA LEU A 106 -18.46 -8.40 6.08
C LEU A 106 -18.84 -9.87 6.31
N LYS A 107 -18.62 -10.73 5.31
CA LYS A 107 -18.89 -12.17 5.36
C LYS A 107 -17.83 -12.93 6.16
N THR A 108 -16.55 -12.70 5.87
CA THR A 108 -15.43 -13.42 6.49
C THR A 108 -14.95 -12.80 7.79
N LYS A 109 -15.42 -11.59 8.12
CA LYS A 109 -14.95 -10.78 9.26
C LYS A 109 -13.46 -10.42 9.19
N ILE A 110 -12.87 -10.52 8.01
CA ILE A 110 -11.51 -10.08 7.76
C ILE A 110 -11.48 -8.55 7.72
N ILE A 111 -10.47 -7.96 8.36
CA ILE A 111 -10.20 -6.52 8.35
C ILE A 111 -8.80 -6.31 7.78
N THR A 112 -8.71 -5.44 6.77
CA THR A 112 -7.44 -5.03 6.19
C THR A 112 -7.21 -3.55 6.45
N TYR A 113 -6.12 -3.24 7.16
CA TYR A 113 -5.62 -1.89 7.39
C TYR A 113 -4.60 -1.56 6.30
N ILE A 114 -4.71 -0.38 5.71
CA ILE A 114 -3.84 0.05 4.60
C ILE A 114 -3.19 1.37 4.93
N GLU A 115 -1.87 1.39 4.85
CA GLU A 115 -1.03 2.59 4.91
C GLU A 115 -0.55 2.97 3.51
N VAL A 116 -0.76 4.22 3.08
CA VAL A 116 -0.41 4.70 1.73
C VAL A 116 0.91 5.46 1.75
N LYS A 117 1.90 4.98 1.00
CA LYS A 117 3.19 5.66 0.83
C LYS A 117 3.36 6.16 -0.60
N SER A 118 3.31 7.47 -0.77
CA SER A 118 3.36 8.15 -2.08
C SER A 118 4.75 8.67 -2.43
N THR A 119 5.15 8.56 -3.69
CA THR A 119 6.42 9.12 -4.16
C THR A 119 6.38 9.55 -5.63
N LEU A 120 7.07 10.66 -5.91
CA LEU A 120 7.25 11.19 -7.25
C LEU A 120 8.15 10.30 -8.12
N SER A 121 9.10 9.58 -7.49
CA SER A 121 10.05 8.71 -8.17
C SER A 121 9.45 7.34 -8.46
N ASN A 122 10.02 6.60 -9.42
CA ASN A 122 9.70 5.19 -9.68
C ASN A 122 10.79 4.22 -9.17
N ASN A 123 11.90 4.73 -8.63
CA ASN A 123 13.10 3.94 -8.33
C ASN A 123 13.43 3.80 -6.84
N ARG A 124 12.63 4.42 -5.95
CA ARG A 124 12.91 4.37 -4.51
C ARG A 124 12.64 2.94 -4.02
N GLN A 125 13.69 2.26 -3.58
CA GLN A 125 13.62 0.86 -3.14
C GLN A 125 13.12 0.75 -1.69
N LEU A 126 13.72 1.49 -0.77
CA LEU A 126 13.34 1.49 0.66
C LEU A 126 11.97 2.12 0.89
N ILE A 127 11.15 1.49 1.72
CA ILE A 127 9.83 1.99 2.13
C ILE A 127 9.97 2.73 3.47
N PRO A 128 9.58 4.02 3.56
CA PRO A 128 9.46 4.70 4.86
C PRO A 128 8.43 3.99 5.73
N ILE A 129 8.77 3.78 6.99
CA ILE A 129 7.81 3.35 8.01
C ILE A 129 8.03 4.16 9.28
N THR A 130 6.96 4.59 9.95
CA THR A 130 7.05 5.19 11.28
C THR A 130 7.08 4.12 12.36
N TYR A 131 7.56 4.45 13.56
CA TYR A 131 7.50 3.53 14.70
C TYR A 131 6.06 3.08 15.01
N ASN A 132 5.08 4.00 14.93
CA ASN A 132 3.68 3.72 15.21
C ASN A 132 3.07 2.74 14.19
N GLU A 133 3.37 2.91 12.91
CA GLU A 133 2.97 1.97 11.83
C GLU A 133 3.55 0.57 12.07
N LEU A 134 4.85 0.50 12.35
CA LEU A 134 5.52 -0.77 12.60
C LEU A 134 4.97 -1.47 13.85
N GLN A 135 4.85 -0.72 14.95
CA GLN A 135 4.30 -1.25 16.21
C GLN A 135 2.86 -1.73 16.01
N TYR A 136 2.02 -0.97 15.30
CA TYR A 136 0.65 -1.36 15.04
C TYR A 136 0.57 -2.65 14.21
N CYS A 137 1.31 -2.72 13.10
CA CYS A 137 1.41 -3.92 12.27
C CYS A 137 1.80 -5.16 13.10
N CYS A 138 2.82 -5.05 13.95
CA CYS A 138 3.27 -6.16 14.80
C CYS A 138 2.30 -6.51 15.94
N SER A 139 1.38 -5.59 16.30
CA SER A 139 0.37 -5.83 17.34
C SER A 139 -0.83 -6.64 16.84
N LEU A 140 -1.03 -6.70 15.52
CA LEU A 140 -2.11 -7.49 14.91
C LEU A 140 -1.77 -8.99 15.08
N SER A 141 -2.49 -9.64 15.98
CA SER A 141 -2.30 -11.05 16.35
C SER A 141 -3.47 -11.94 15.93
N ASP A 142 -4.59 -11.33 15.50
CA ASP A 142 -5.75 -12.04 14.96
C ASP A 142 -5.49 -12.39 13.49
N ILE A 143 -5.70 -13.66 13.13
CA ILE A 143 -5.56 -14.16 11.76
C ILE A 143 -6.49 -13.46 10.76
N ASN A 144 -7.55 -12.80 11.24
CA ASN A 144 -8.48 -12.03 10.43
C ASN A 144 -8.08 -10.56 10.28
N GLN A 145 -6.96 -10.13 10.86
CA GLN A 145 -6.46 -8.77 10.75
C GLN A 145 -5.18 -8.72 9.93
N HIS A 146 -5.18 -7.88 8.90
CA HIS A 146 -4.05 -7.75 8.00
C HIS A 146 -3.63 -6.30 7.90
N PHE A 147 -2.32 -6.06 7.85
CA PHE A 147 -1.75 -4.75 7.56
C PHE A 147 -1.05 -4.78 6.21
N GLN A 148 -1.35 -3.79 5.37
CA GLN A 148 -0.78 -3.66 4.03
C GLN A 148 -0.20 -2.26 3.83
N ILE A 149 0.90 -2.18 3.09
CA ILE A 149 1.44 -0.90 2.61
C ILE A 149 1.13 -0.76 1.11
N TYR A 150 0.46 0.31 0.74
CA TYR A 150 0.14 0.66 -0.64
C TYR A 150 1.13 1.73 -1.09
N ARG A 151 2.10 1.32 -1.90
CA ARG A 151 3.13 2.22 -2.39
C ARG A 151 2.77 2.76 -3.77
N VAL A 152 2.43 4.05 -3.81
CA VAL A 152 2.06 4.78 -5.02
C VAL A 152 3.30 5.46 -5.58
N TYR A 153 3.72 5.03 -6.77
CA TYR A 153 4.83 5.62 -7.51
C TYR A 153 4.31 6.53 -8.63
N ASN A 154 5.16 7.47 -9.05
CA ASN A 154 4.83 8.48 -10.05
C ASN A 154 3.60 9.32 -9.67
N THR A 155 3.45 9.65 -8.39
CA THR A 155 2.41 10.56 -7.89
C THR A 155 2.36 11.83 -8.74
N GLY A 156 1.14 12.23 -9.13
CA GLY A 156 0.92 13.37 -10.03
C GLY A 156 1.11 13.04 -11.51
N GLN A 157 1.29 11.78 -11.91
CA GLN A 157 1.37 11.40 -13.33
C GLN A 157 0.32 10.32 -13.63
N VAL A 158 -0.96 10.70 -13.73
CA VAL A 158 -2.13 9.80 -13.85
C VAL A 158 -1.92 8.63 -14.84
N LYS A 159 -1.32 8.87 -16.01
CA LYS A 159 -1.07 7.85 -17.05
C LYS A 159 0.11 6.91 -16.77
N LYS A 160 0.90 7.19 -15.74
CA LYS A 160 2.15 6.47 -15.41
C LYS A 160 2.19 5.98 -13.96
N VAL A 161 1.11 6.16 -13.20
CA VAL A 161 1.02 5.73 -11.80
C VAL A 161 1.28 4.24 -11.73
N LYS A 162 2.06 3.82 -10.74
CA LYS A 162 2.25 2.41 -10.42
C LYS A 162 1.93 2.19 -8.96
N LEU A 163 1.20 1.12 -8.68
CA LEU A 163 0.93 0.68 -7.32
C LEU A 163 1.73 -0.59 -7.04
N ARG A 164 2.42 -0.62 -5.90
CA ARG A 164 2.97 -1.85 -5.30
C ARG A 164 2.27 -2.09 -3.97
N ILE A 165 1.68 -3.26 -3.80
CA ILE A 165 1.02 -3.66 -2.55
C ILE A 165 1.96 -4.60 -1.80
N VAL A 166 2.30 -4.22 -0.57
CA VAL A 166 3.07 -5.05 0.36
C VAL A 166 2.10 -5.62 1.39
N GLU A 167 1.76 -6.88 1.22
CA GLU A 167 0.95 -7.65 2.16
C GLU A 167 1.82 -8.38 3.18
N ASN A 168 1.23 -8.81 4.31
CA ASN A 168 1.87 -9.60 5.35
C ASN A 168 3.21 -9.01 5.81
N LEU A 169 3.19 -7.71 6.13
CA LEU A 169 4.40 -6.95 6.42
C LEU A 169 5.27 -7.59 7.51
N GLU A 170 4.65 -8.03 8.62
CA GLU A 170 5.34 -8.72 9.73
C GLU A 170 6.05 -10.01 9.26
N GLU A 171 5.36 -10.83 8.47
CA GLU A 171 5.93 -12.07 7.93
C GLU A 171 7.12 -11.77 7.00
N LYS A 172 6.99 -10.77 6.12
CA LYS A 172 8.07 -10.37 5.20
C LYS A 172 9.29 -9.82 5.93
N LEU A 173 9.07 -9.08 7.02
CA LEU A 173 10.15 -8.61 7.89
C LEU A 173 10.87 -9.77 8.58
N ARG A 174 10.12 -10.72 9.14
CA ARG A 174 10.69 -11.92 9.79
C ARG A 174 11.50 -12.79 8.83
N LYS A 175 11.14 -12.81 7.54
CA LYS A 175 11.83 -13.56 6.49
C LYS A 175 12.98 -12.80 5.83
N HIS A 176 13.20 -11.54 6.16
CA HIS A 176 14.15 -10.65 5.49
C HIS A 176 13.84 -10.41 3.99
N ASP A 177 12.57 -10.51 3.60
CA ASP A 177 12.10 -10.35 2.21
C ASP A 177 11.72 -8.89 1.88
N LEU A 178 11.91 -7.96 2.82
CA LEU A 178 11.56 -6.56 2.67
C LEU A 178 12.52 -5.66 3.44
N GLU A 179 13.01 -4.61 2.78
CA GLU A 179 13.80 -3.56 3.40
C GLU A 179 12.94 -2.32 3.68
N LEU A 180 12.92 -1.91 4.95
CA LEU A 180 12.28 -0.69 5.41
C LEU A 180 13.33 0.32 5.87
N PHE A 181 12.98 1.60 5.86
CA PHE A 181 13.73 2.60 6.60
C PHE A 181 12.82 3.23 7.66
N LEU A 182 13.27 3.19 8.92
CA LEU A 182 12.53 3.72 10.05
C LEU A 182 12.67 5.24 10.10
N LEU A 183 11.54 5.93 10.14
CA LEU A 183 11.44 7.35 10.45
C LEU A 183 11.32 7.52 11.97
N ILE A 184 12.25 8.27 12.55
CA ILE A 184 12.38 8.53 13.99
C ILE A 184 12.24 10.02 14.24
#